data_AF-A0A841CV74-F1
#
_entry.id   AF-A0A841CV74-F1
#
_cell.length_a   1.000
_cell.length_b   1.000
_cell.length_c   1.000
_cell.angle_alpha   90.00
_cell.angle_beta   90.00
_cell.angle_gamma   90.00
#
_symmetry.space_group_name_H-M   'P 1'
#
loop_
_entity.id
_entity.type
_entity.pdbx_description
1 polymer ?
#
loop_
_entity_poly.entity_id
_entity_poly.type
_entity_poly.pdbx_seq_one_letter_code
_entity_poly.pdbx_strand_id
1 'polypeptide(L)'
;MVALETWFDRDAAEPTVVDTPAGLDAVLDTVAGWPGPNTVQLLIADDPGRAILDVGLDAEYGRGVLYYSGPDAPDGVTSKGTDVADLPPIYYFTGSDTEYPADAEIPLDAVRRAAHEYMTTGGARPTGIQWQPR
;
A
#
# COMPACT_ATOMS: atom_id res chain seq x y z
N MET A 1 7.17 -16.32 1.21
CA MET A 1 6.08 -15.71 0.43
C MET A 1 4.77 -16.26 0.95
N VAL A 2 3.79 -15.39 1.15
CA VAL A 2 2.44 -15.72 1.64
C VAL A 2 1.39 -15.30 0.62
N ALA A 3 0.21 -15.91 0.70
CA ALA A 3 -0.96 -15.40 0.01
C ALA A 3 -1.45 -14.11 0.69
N LEU A 4 -1.94 -13.16 -0.11
CA LEU A 4 -2.48 -11.90 0.34
C LEU A 4 -3.94 -11.77 -0.07
N GLU A 5 -4.77 -11.31 0.86
CA GLU A 5 -6.06 -10.70 0.51
C GLU A 5 -5.81 -9.27 0.05
N THR A 6 -6.33 -8.93 -1.12
CA THR A 6 -6.24 -7.58 -1.67
C THR A 6 -7.63 -6.96 -1.75
N TRP A 7 -7.81 -5.85 -1.05
CA TRP A 7 -9.03 -5.06 -1.04
C TRP A 7 -8.78 -3.75 -1.78
N PHE A 8 -9.65 -3.40 -2.73
CA PHE A 8 -9.52 -2.19 -3.55
C PHE A 8 -10.83 -1.83 -4.26
N ASP A 9 -11.63 -2.83 -4.64
CA ASP A 9 -12.96 -2.65 -5.20
C ASP A 9 -13.99 -2.41 -4.10
N ARG A 10 -14.69 -1.28 -4.18
CA ARG A 10 -15.74 -0.88 -3.22
C ARG A 10 -16.99 -1.74 -3.29
N ASP A 11 -17.24 -2.40 -4.43
CA ASP A 11 -18.45 -3.17 -4.68
C ASP A 11 -18.21 -4.68 -4.46
N ALA A 12 -16.96 -5.08 -4.21
CA ALA A 12 -16.59 -6.45 -3.94
C ALA A 12 -16.96 -6.88 -2.51
N ALA A 13 -17.63 -8.03 -2.39
CA ALA A 13 -17.97 -8.63 -1.10
C ALA A 13 -16.84 -9.52 -0.54
N GLU A 14 -15.89 -9.93 -1.39
CA GLU A 14 -14.76 -10.80 -1.05
C GLU A 14 -13.46 -10.18 -1.60
N PRO A 15 -12.31 -10.41 -0.94
CA PRO A 15 -11.04 -9.92 -1.45
C PRO A 15 -10.62 -10.69 -2.69
N THR A 16 -9.82 -10.06 -3.53
CA THR A 16 -9.03 -10.81 -4.51
C THR A 16 -7.85 -11.45 -3.78
N VAL A 17 -7.74 -12.78 -3.80
CA VAL A 17 -6.61 -13.48 -3.18
C VAL A 17 -5.48 -13.63 -4.20
N VAL A 18 -4.27 -13.22 -3.84
CA VAL A 18 -3.07 -13.33 -4.68
C VAL A 18 -1.97 -14.10 -3.95
N ASP A 19 -1.42 -15.13 -4.60
CA ASP A 19 -0.37 -16.00 -4.05
C ASP A 19 0.91 -16.03 -4.90
N THR A 20 0.95 -15.22 -5.96
CA THR A 20 2.12 -15.06 -6.84
C THR A 20 2.50 -13.59 -7.02
N PRO A 21 3.79 -13.29 -7.28
CA PRO A 21 4.23 -11.94 -7.62
C PRO A 21 3.50 -11.35 -8.82
N ALA A 22 3.28 -12.16 -9.87
CA ALA A 22 2.56 -11.72 -11.06
C ALA A 22 1.09 -11.39 -10.77
N GLY A 23 0.45 -12.13 -9.85
CA GLY A 23 -0.89 -11.81 -9.38
C GLY A 23 -0.95 -10.49 -8.61
N LEU A 24 0.03 -10.24 -7.74
CA LEU A 24 0.17 -8.95 -7.06
C LEU A 24 0.39 -7.80 -8.05
N ASP A 25 1.28 -7.98 -9.03
CA ASP A 25 1.51 -6.98 -10.08
C ASP A 25 0.22 -6.66 -10.86
N ALA A 26 -0.58 -7.68 -11.21
CA ALA A 26 -1.85 -7.49 -11.92
C ALA A 26 -2.87 -6.66 -11.11
N VAL A 27 -2.95 -6.87 -9.79
CA VAL A 27 -3.80 -6.06 -8.90
C VAL A 27 -3.30 -4.61 -8.85
N LEU A 28 -2.00 -4.42 -8.62
CA LEU A 28 -1.40 -3.08 -8.56
C LEU A 28 -1.54 -2.34 -9.89
N ASP A 29 -1.37 -3.02 -11.03
CA ASP A 29 -1.59 -2.46 -12.37
C ASP A 29 -3.04 -2.06 -12.59
N THR A 30 -3.99 -2.87 -12.12
CA THR A 30 -5.42 -2.58 -12.23
C THR A 30 -5.77 -1.27 -11.53
N VAL A 31 -5.32 -1.12 -10.28
CA VAL A 31 -5.64 0.04 -9.45
C VAL A 31 -4.85 1.28 -9.86
N ALA A 32 -3.59 1.11 -10.27
CA ALA A 32 -2.80 2.18 -10.88
C ALA A 32 -3.40 2.70 -12.20
N GLY A 33 -4.22 1.90 -12.89
CA GLY A 33 -4.93 2.30 -14.10
C GLY A 33 -6.20 3.12 -13.85
N TRP A 34 -6.63 3.29 -12.60
CA TRP A 34 -7.80 4.08 -12.26
C TRP A 34 -7.48 5.58 -12.25
N PRO A 35 -8.48 6.45 -12.47
CA PRO A 35 -8.29 7.89 -12.35
C PRO A 35 -7.89 8.29 -10.92
N GLY A 36 -6.80 9.04 -10.81
CA GLY A 36 -6.32 9.63 -9.56
C GLY A 36 -5.66 8.64 -8.57
N PRO A 37 -5.29 9.13 -7.37
CA PRO A 37 -4.56 8.33 -6.38
C PRO A 37 -5.47 7.31 -5.68
N ASN A 38 -5.23 6.02 -5.87
CA ASN A 38 -6.06 4.95 -5.32
C ASN A 38 -5.26 3.98 -4.46
N THR A 39 -5.91 3.37 -3.47
CA THR A 39 -5.27 2.49 -2.48
C THR A 39 -5.68 1.04 -2.64
N VAL A 40 -4.72 0.13 -2.53
CA VAL A 40 -4.92 -1.31 -2.33
C VAL A 40 -4.52 -1.66 -0.90
N GLN A 41 -5.42 -2.27 -0.15
CA GLN A 41 -5.07 -2.84 1.16
C GLN A 41 -4.66 -4.30 0.99
N LEU A 42 -3.52 -4.65 1.57
CA LEU A 42 -2.93 -5.99 1.54
C LEU A 42 -2.92 -6.58 2.95
N LEU A 43 -3.61 -7.71 3.12
CA LEU A 43 -3.67 -8.48 4.37
C LEU A 43 -3.10 -9.89 4.14
N ILE A 44 -2.55 -10.52 5.17
CA ILE A 44 -2.08 -11.91 5.08
C ILE A 44 -3.30 -12.83 5.06
N ALA A 45 -3.51 -13.62 4.01
CA ALA A 45 -4.76 -14.37 3.83
C ALA A 45 -5.05 -15.38 4.98
N ASP A 46 -4.02 -16.02 5.52
CA ASP A 46 -4.18 -16.98 6.63
C ASP A 46 -4.27 -16.29 8.01
N ASP A 47 -3.96 -14.99 8.10
CA ASP A 47 -3.94 -14.22 9.36
C ASP A 47 -4.14 -12.70 9.09
N PRO A 48 -5.33 -12.28 8.62
CA PRO A 48 -5.54 -10.92 8.11
C PRO A 48 -5.44 -9.84 9.20
N GLY A 49 -5.54 -10.20 10.48
CA GLY A 49 -5.40 -9.29 11.61
C GLY A 49 -3.96 -9.04 12.06
N ARG A 50 -2.99 -9.78 11.53
CA ARG A 50 -1.59 -9.71 11.97
C ARG A 50 -0.88 -8.43 11.53
N ALA A 51 -1.09 -8.04 10.29
CA ALA A 51 -0.46 -6.86 9.70
C ALA A 51 -1.31 -6.35 8.53
N ILE A 52 -1.24 -5.04 8.32
CA ILE A 52 -1.91 -4.31 7.26
C ILE A 52 -0.83 -3.56 6.50
N LEU A 53 -0.85 -3.66 5.17
CA LEU A 53 -0.12 -2.75 4.29
C LEU A 53 -1.09 -2.11 3.31
N ASP A 54 -1.35 -0.82 3.46
CA ASP A 54 -2.07 -0.04 2.46
C ASP A 54 -1.08 0.54 1.45
N VAL A 55 -1.40 0.37 0.18
CA VAL A 55 -0.57 0.71 -0.98
C VAL A 55 -1.28 1.74 -1.82
N GLY A 56 -0.97 3.01 -1.62
CA GLY A 56 -1.44 4.13 -2.42
C GLY A 56 -0.64 4.24 -3.72
N LEU A 57 -1.34 4.34 -4.86
CA LEU A 57 -0.77 4.37 -6.20
C LEU A 57 -1.26 5.62 -6.94
N ASP A 58 -0.32 6.45 -7.38
CA ASP A 58 -0.56 7.57 -8.30
C ASP A 58 0.34 7.40 -9.53
N ALA A 59 -0.22 6.73 -10.55
CA ALA A 59 0.50 6.44 -11.79
C ALA A 59 0.72 7.68 -12.66
N GLU A 60 -0.14 8.69 -12.55
CA GLU A 60 -0.04 9.92 -13.34
C GLU A 60 1.24 10.68 -12.99
N TYR A 61 1.56 10.76 -11.70
CA TYR A 61 2.76 11.44 -11.21
C TYR A 61 3.92 10.49 -10.90
N GLY A 62 3.74 9.18 -11.04
CA GLY A 62 4.77 8.17 -10.77
C GLY A 62 5.14 8.10 -9.28
N ARG A 63 4.19 8.38 -8.39
CA ARG A 63 4.36 8.43 -6.93
C ARG A 63 3.38 7.48 -6.24
N GLY A 64 3.56 7.31 -4.95
CA GLY A 64 2.64 6.56 -4.11
C GLY A 64 2.99 6.71 -2.64
N VAL A 65 2.11 6.20 -1.78
CA VAL A 65 2.27 6.20 -0.33
C VAL A 65 2.11 4.79 0.21
N LEU A 66 2.72 4.51 1.35
CA LEU A 66 2.49 3.28 2.09
C LEU A 66 2.04 3.62 3.50
N TYR A 67 1.07 2.87 4.00
CA TYR A 67 0.79 2.77 5.43
C TYR A 67 0.99 1.33 5.87
N TYR A 68 1.69 1.14 6.98
CA TYR A 68 1.87 -0.18 7.60
C TYR A 68 1.46 -0.14 9.06
N SER A 69 0.72 -1.16 9.48
CA SER A 69 0.52 -1.48 10.90
C SER A 69 0.75 -2.96 11.11
N GLY A 70 1.48 -3.31 12.17
CA GLY A 70 1.84 -4.69 12.47
C GLY A 70 2.56 -4.79 13.82
N PRO A 71 3.10 -5.96 14.18
CA PRO A 71 3.62 -6.20 15.52
C PRO A 71 4.76 -5.27 15.94
N ASP A 72 5.55 -4.78 14.98
CA ASP A 72 6.67 -3.85 15.20
C ASP A 72 6.31 -2.37 15.03
N ALA A 73 5.06 -2.07 14.63
CA ALA A 73 4.52 -0.71 14.49
C ALA A 73 3.00 -0.70 14.78
N PRO A 74 2.57 -0.96 16.03
CA PRO A 74 1.16 -1.14 16.37
C PRO A 74 0.32 0.14 16.20
N ASP A 75 0.94 1.31 16.37
CA ASP A 75 0.28 2.62 16.16
C ASP A 75 0.23 3.03 14.67
N GLY A 76 0.86 2.23 13.81
CA GLY A 76 0.98 2.49 12.38
C GLY A 76 2.09 3.48 12.02
N VAL A 77 2.63 3.32 10.83
CA VAL A 77 3.63 4.19 10.23
C VAL A 77 3.30 4.45 8.77
N THR A 78 3.73 5.59 8.25
CA THR A 78 3.61 5.94 6.83
C THR A 78 4.97 6.00 6.17
N SER A 79 5.03 5.82 4.85
CA SER A 79 6.26 6.03 4.09
C SER A 79 6.78 7.45 4.29
N LYS A 80 8.09 7.63 4.14
CA LYS A 80 8.75 8.93 4.16
C LYS A 80 9.56 9.14 2.89
N GLY A 81 9.13 10.11 2.10
CA GLY A 81 9.82 10.63 0.93
C GLY A 81 10.92 11.62 1.25
N THR A 82 11.62 12.05 0.20
CA THR A 82 12.62 13.13 0.26
C THR A 82 12.05 14.50 -0.05
N ASP A 83 10.92 14.52 -0.77
CA ASP A 83 10.24 15.73 -1.20
C ASP A 83 9.11 16.05 -0.22
N VAL A 84 8.83 17.34 -0.01
CA VAL A 84 7.66 17.80 0.74
C VAL A 84 6.71 18.45 -0.24
N ALA A 85 5.50 17.91 -0.36
CA ALA A 85 4.43 18.49 -1.17
C ALA A 85 3.92 19.80 -0.56
N ASP A 86 3.41 20.69 -1.41
CA ASP A 86 2.80 21.95 -0.96
C ASP A 86 1.53 21.71 -0.12
N LEU A 87 0.83 20.60 -0.37
CA LEU A 87 -0.35 20.16 0.36
C LEU A 87 -0.21 18.67 0.73
N PRO A 88 -0.78 18.24 1.89
CA PRO A 88 -0.92 16.83 2.22
C PRO A 88 -1.59 16.03 1.09
N PRO A 89 -0.98 14.94 0.60
CA PRO A 89 -1.56 14.13 -0.45
C PRO A 89 -2.75 13.31 0.10
N ILE A 90 -3.75 13.08 -0.77
CA ILE A 90 -4.96 12.32 -0.45
C ILE A 90 -5.01 11.11 -1.37
N TYR A 91 -5.18 9.92 -0.78
CA TYR A 91 -5.39 8.68 -1.51
C TYR A 91 -6.75 8.08 -1.15
N TYR A 92 -7.42 7.54 -2.16
CA TYR A 92 -8.78 7.01 -2.02
C TYR A 92 -8.75 5.51 -1.75
N PHE A 93 -9.47 5.06 -0.71
CA PHE A 93 -9.69 3.65 -0.43
C PHE A 93 -11.19 3.36 -0.36
N THR A 94 -11.73 2.58 -1.30
CA THR A 94 -13.14 2.14 -1.33
C THR A 94 -14.19 3.25 -1.14
N GLY A 95 -13.86 4.48 -1.58
CA GLY A 95 -14.74 5.66 -1.45
C GLY A 95 -14.52 6.51 -0.20
N SER A 96 -13.44 6.27 0.56
CA SER A 96 -12.98 7.14 1.65
C SER A 96 -11.63 7.76 1.33
N ASP A 97 -11.55 9.07 1.48
CA ASP A 97 -10.33 9.87 1.38
C ASP A 97 -9.45 9.58 2.61
N THR A 98 -8.16 9.35 2.38
CA THR A 98 -7.15 9.26 3.43
C THR A 98 -6.07 10.29 3.16
N GLU A 99 -5.95 11.26 4.05
CA GLU A 99 -4.86 12.25 4.03
C GLU A 99 -3.59 11.65 4.66
N TYR A 100 -2.45 11.92 4.05
CA TYR A 100 -1.12 11.52 4.50
C TYR A 100 -0.22 12.73 4.78
N PRO A 101 0.86 12.58 5.56
CA PRO A 101 1.86 13.64 5.72
C PRO A 101 2.36 14.17 4.37
N ALA A 102 2.66 15.47 4.30
CA ALA A 102 3.10 16.12 3.05
C ALA A 102 4.41 15.57 2.47
N ASP A 103 5.21 14.89 3.28
CA ASP A 103 6.46 14.23 2.89
C ASP A 103 6.32 12.69 2.81
N ALA A 104 5.10 12.17 2.66
CA ALA A 104 4.86 10.73 2.65
C ALA A 104 5.11 10.06 1.29
N GLU A 105 5.01 10.81 0.19
CA GLU A 105 5.10 10.23 -1.15
C GLU A 105 6.52 9.77 -1.49
N ILE A 106 6.60 8.55 -2.02
CA ILE A 106 7.82 7.93 -2.52
C ILE A 106 7.65 7.53 -3.99
N PRO A 107 8.73 7.28 -4.74
CA PRO A 107 8.65 6.79 -6.11
C PRO A 107 7.81 5.50 -6.24
N LEU A 108 6.98 5.41 -7.28
CA LEU A 108 6.07 4.29 -7.50
C LEU A 108 6.78 2.93 -7.62
N ASP A 109 8.01 2.90 -8.13
CA ASP A 109 8.81 1.67 -8.16
C ASP A 109 9.17 1.18 -6.75
N ALA A 110 9.42 2.11 -5.82
CA ALA A 110 9.71 1.79 -4.41
C ALA A 110 8.47 1.25 -3.71
N VAL A 111 7.30 1.83 -3.98
CA VAL A 111 5.99 1.35 -3.50
C VAL A 111 5.76 -0.10 -3.94
N ARG A 112 5.95 -0.39 -5.24
CA ARG A 112 5.81 -1.75 -5.79
C ARG A 112 6.80 -2.72 -5.16
N ARG A 113 8.08 -2.34 -5.07
CA ARG A 113 9.11 -3.18 -4.43
C ARG A 113 8.76 -3.50 -2.98
N ALA A 114 8.23 -2.54 -2.23
CA ALA A 114 7.81 -2.74 -0.85
C ALA A 114 6.61 -3.69 -0.73
N ALA A 115 5.62 -3.60 -1.62
CA ALA A 115 4.49 -4.56 -1.65
C ALA A 115 4.97 -6.01 -1.90
N HIS A 116 5.93 -6.19 -2.81
CA HIS A 116 6.56 -7.49 -3.04
C HIS A 116 7.40 -7.96 -1.83
N GLU A 117 8.13 -7.06 -1.17
CA GLU A 117 8.86 -7.37 0.07
C GLU A 117 7.90 -7.85 1.17
N TYR A 118 6.77 -7.16 1.35
CA TYR A 118 5.73 -7.55 2.30
C TYR A 118 5.18 -8.95 2.00
N MET A 119 4.85 -9.24 0.75
CA MET A 119 4.41 -10.57 0.32
C MET A 119 5.47 -11.66 0.58
N THR A 120 6.73 -11.38 0.23
CA THR A 120 7.82 -12.37 0.31
C THR A 120 8.21 -12.69 1.76
N THR A 121 8.21 -11.68 2.63
CA THR A 121 8.59 -11.78 4.05
C THR A 121 7.48 -12.27 4.98
N GLY A 122 6.26 -12.47 4.47
CA GLY A 122 5.14 -12.91 5.30
C GLY A 122 4.52 -11.78 6.12
N GLY A 123 4.46 -10.60 5.51
CA GLY A 123 3.86 -9.40 6.07
C GLY A 123 4.73 -8.63 7.06
N ALA A 124 6.06 -8.79 7.00
CA ALA A 124 6.95 -7.93 7.77
C ALA A 124 7.00 -6.53 7.14
N ARG A 125 7.23 -5.51 7.98
CA ARG A 125 7.42 -4.14 7.51
C ARG A 125 8.54 -4.06 6.46
N PRO A 126 8.27 -3.54 5.25
CA PRO A 126 9.29 -3.36 4.22
C PRO A 126 10.47 -2.51 4.69
N THR A 127 11.69 -2.88 4.32
CA THR A 127 12.93 -2.27 4.80
C THR A 127 13.63 -1.40 3.76
N GLY A 128 13.25 -1.52 2.48
CA GLY A 128 13.83 -0.77 1.37
C GLY A 128 13.44 0.72 1.28
N ILE A 129 12.72 1.25 2.28
CA ILE A 129 12.21 2.62 2.34
C ILE A 129 12.37 3.20 3.75
N GLN A 130 12.16 4.52 3.88
CA GLN A 130 12.07 5.18 5.18
C GLN A 130 10.61 5.23 5.64
N TRP A 131 10.42 5.17 6.96
CA TRP A 131 9.13 5.23 7.62
C TRP A 131 9.09 6.39 8.60
N GLN A 132 7.90 6.91 8.85
CA GLN A 132 7.65 7.92 9.87
C GLN A 132 6.37 7.62 10.65
N PRO A 133 6.23 8.16 11.87
CA PRO A 133 4.95 8.11 12.58
C PRO A 133 3.84 8.72 11.71
N ARG A 134 2.64 8.13 11.82
CA ARG A 134 1.44 8.67 11.20
C ARG A 134 1.10 10.07 11.73
#